data_AF-A0A7K0CPJ1-F1
#
_entry.id   AF-A0A7K0CPJ1-F1
#
_cell.length_a   1.000
_cell.length_b   1.000
_cell.length_c   1.000
_cell.angle_alpha   90.00
_cell.angle_beta   90.00
_cell.angle_gamma   90.00
#
_symmetry.space_group_name_H-M   'P 1'
#
loop_
_entity.id
_entity.type
_entity.pdbx_description
1 polymer ?
#
loop_
_entity_poly.entity_id
_entity_poly.type
_entity_poly.pdbx_seq_one_letter_code
_entity_poly.pdbx_strand_id
1 'polypeptide(L)' 'MAKHLHHHASVEAPLELDGGLAELRDDCARMAPHWTSMSPAGQAPLSPARIRELARITVPPGSAALLNGMSEYGD' A
#
# COMPACT_ATOMS: atom_id res chain seq x y z
N MET A 1 -28.15 -9.66 -7.35
CA MET A 1 -26.87 -9.92 -8.01
C MET A 1 -25.78 -9.95 -6.95
N ALA A 2 -25.27 -11.13 -6.63
CA ALA A 2 -24.29 -11.32 -5.57
C ALA A 2 -22.90 -10.95 -6.10
N LYS A 3 -22.33 -9.88 -5.54
CA LYS A 3 -20.96 -9.44 -5.77
C LYS A 3 -20.00 -10.54 -5.32
N HIS A 4 -19.25 -11.09 -6.27
CA HIS A 4 -18.20 -12.06 -6.05
C HIS A 4 -17.09 -11.36 -5.25
N LEU A 5 -16.95 -11.67 -3.96
CA LEU A 5 -15.77 -11.26 -3.20
C LEU A 5 -14.59 -12.06 -3.77
N HIS A 6 -13.66 -11.39 -4.43
CA HIS A 6 -12.35 -11.98 -4.69
C HIS A 6 -11.68 -12.22 -3.34
N HIS A 7 -11.80 -13.46 -2.86
CA HIS A 7 -10.97 -13.96 -1.78
C HIS A 7 -9.56 -14.04 -2.37
N HIS A 8 -8.74 -13.02 -2.14
CA HIS A 8 -7.30 -13.19 -2.25
C HIS A 8 -6.96 -14.21 -1.16
N ALA A 9 -6.88 -15.48 -1.55
CA ALA A 9 -6.22 -16.47 -0.72
C ALA A 9 -4.78 -15.97 -0.56
N SER A 10 -4.49 -15.32 0.56
CA SER A 10 -3.12 -15.25 1.03
C SER A 10 -2.67 -16.69 1.07
N VAL A 11 -1.67 -17.03 0.26
CA VAL A 11 -0.86 -18.21 0.53
C VAL A 11 -0.26 -17.95 1.90
N GLU A 12 -0.93 -18.46 2.92
CA GLU A 12 -0.46 -18.51 4.29
C GLU A 12 0.55 -19.66 4.35
N ALA A 13 1.59 -19.57 3.53
CA ALA A 13 2.83 -20.23 3.89
C ALA A 13 3.27 -19.55 5.18
N PRO A 14 3.44 -20.29 6.29
CA PRO A 14 4.05 -19.71 7.46
C PRO A 14 5.37 -19.10 7.00
N LEU A 15 5.51 -17.78 7.15
CA LEU A 15 6.80 -17.14 7.10
C LEU A 15 7.52 -17.63 8.36
N GLU A 16 8.00 -18.88 8.36
CA GLU A 16 8.94 -19.37 9.35
C GLU A 16 10.19 -18.51 9.13
N LEU A 17 10.21 -17.34 9.75
CA LEU A 17 11.31 -16.38 9.75
C LEU A 17 12.43 -16.98 10.61
N ASP A 18 13.04 -18.07 10.14
CA ASP A 18 14.05 -18.84 10.85
C ASP A 18 15.23 -17.96 11.30
N GLY A 19 15.60 -16.92 10.52
CA GLY A 19 16.64 -15.94 10.86
C GLY A 19 16.16 -14.57 11.38
N GLY A 20 14.87 -14.44 11.75
CA GLY A 20 14.35 -13.27 12.45
C GLY A 20 14.44 -11.94 11.69
N LEU A 21 14.39 -10.81 12.42
CA LEU A 21 14.27 -9.47 11.82
C LEU A 21 15.49 -9.06 10.98
N ALA A 22 16.68 -9.57 11.32
CA ALA A 22 17.90 -9.26 10.57
C ALA A 22 17.86 -9.86 9.16
N GLU A 23 17.46 -11.12 9.04
CA GLU A 23 17.28 -11.80 7.75
C GLU A 23 16.15 -11.17 6.93
N LEU A 24 15.01 -10.88 7.57
CA LEU A 24 13.90 -10.19 6.91
C LEU A 24 14.31 -8.84 6.28
N ARG A 25 15.17 -8.08 6.97
CA ARG A 25 15.69 -6.81 6.46
C ARG A 25 16.60 -7.01 5.24
N ASP A 26 17.40 -8.07 5.23
CA ASP A 26 18.25 -8.41 4.09
C ASP A 26 17.41 -8.86 2.88
N ASP A 27 16.36 -9.66 3.12
CA ASP A 27 15.40 -10.05 2.10
C ASP A 27 14.67 -8.85 1.49
N CYS A 28 14.23 -7.90 2.32
CA CYS A 28 13.66 -6.63 1.86
C CYS A 28 14.66 -5.82 1.03
N ALA A 29 15.92 -5.75 1.45
CA ALA A 29 16.96 -5.04 0.71
C ALA A 29 17.25 -5.71 -0.65
N ARG A 30 17.20 -7.04 -0.72
CA ARG A 30 17.33 -7.81 -1.95
C ARG A 30 16.18 -7.57 -2.92
N MET A 31 14.98 -7.32 -2.40
CA MET A 31 13.78 -7.02 -3.20
C MET A 31 13.67 -5.56 -3.63
N ALA A 32 14.23 -4.62 -2.86
CA ALA A 32 14.11 -3.18 -3.13
C ALA A 32 14.49 -2.76 -4.58
N PRO A 33 15.53 -3.30 -5.23
CA PRO A 33 15.88 -2.93 -6.61
C PRO A 33 14.85 -3.35 -7.66
N HIS A 34 14.02 -4.36 -7.37
CA HIS A 34 12.98 -4.84 -8.27
C HIS A 34 11.69 -4.04 -8.17
N TRP A 35 11.57 -3.20 -7.14
CA TRP A 35 10.42 -2.34 -6.98
C TRP A 35 10.63 -1.09 -7.82
N THR A 36 9.63 -0.73 -8.61
CA THR A 36 9.60 0.57 -9.27
C THR A 36 9.56 1.64 -8.20
N SER A 37 10.71 2.18 -7.83
CA SER A 37 10.78 3.33 -6.94
C SER A 37 10.00 4.46 -7.59
N MET A 38 8.90 4.88 -6.96
CA MET A 38 8.37 6.22 -7.19
C MET A 38 9.46 7.17 -6.68
N SER A 39 10.35 7.58 -7.58
CA SER A 39 11.36 8.59 -7.27
C SER A 39 10.69 9.75 -6.53
N PRO A 40 11.27 10.28 -5.44
CA PRO A 40 10.81 11.51 -4.82
C PRO A 40 10.70 12.68 -5.81
N ALA A 41 11.39 12.58 -6.96
CA ALA A 41 11.23 13.48 -8.10
C ALA A 41 9.80 13.50 -8.70
N GLY A 42 8.91 12.59 -8.30
CA GLY A 42 7.50 12.52 -8.69
C GLY A 42 6.53 13.31 -7.79
N GLN A 43 7.00 13.96 -6.72
CA GLN A 43 6.15 14.78 -5.84
C GLN A 43 5.97 16.21 -6.37
N ALA A 44 6.13 16.43 -7.67
CA ALA A 44 5.68 17.68 -8.27
C ALA A 44 4.19 17.87 -7.94
N PRO A 45 3.77 19.05 -7.44
CA PRO A 45 2.36 19.33 -7.19
C PRO A 45 1.54 18.94 -8.43
N LEU A 46 0.54 18.09 -8.24
CA LEU A 46 -0.32 17.67 -9.33
C LEU A 46 -0.98 18.92 -9.93
N SER A 47 -1.06 18.98 -11.26
CA SER A 47 -1.76 20.10 -11.89
C SER A 47 -3.22 20.15 -11.39
N PRO A 48 -3.82 21.34 -11.27
CA PRO A 48 -5.22 21.47 -10.85
C PRO A 48 -6.19 20.64 -11.71
N ALA A 49 -5.86 20.42 -12.99
CA ALA A 49 -6.63 19.56 -13.88
C ALA A 49 -6.57 18.08 -13.45
N ARG A 50 -5.39 17.58 -13.06
CA ARG A 50 -5.20 16.21 -12.56
C ARG A 50 -5.88 16.00 -11.21
N ILE A 51 -5.87 17.02 -10.34
CA ILE A 51 -6.61 16.97 -9.07
C ILE A 51 -8.12 16.85 -9.32
N ARG A 52 -8.68 17.61 -10.28
CA ARG A 52 -10.10 17.50 -10.66
C ARG A 52 -10.46 16.13 -11.23
N GLU A 53 -9.54 15.51 -11.97
CA GLU A 53 -9.74 14.16 -12.49
C GLU A 53 -9.77 13.12 -11.35
N LEU A 54 -8.82 13.19 -10.41
CA LEU A 54 -8.76 12.33 -9.23
C LEU A 54 -9.93 12.59 -8.26
N ALA A 55 -10.45 13.82 -8.20
CA ALA A 55 -11.61 14.15 -7.37
C ALA A 55 -12.90 13.42 -7.81
N ARG A 56 -12.91 12.79 -8.99
CA ARG A 56 -13.98 11.89 -9.42
C ARG A 56 -13.88 10.49 -8.79
N ILE A 57 -12.75 10.15 -8.18
CA ILE A 57 -12.57 8.91 -7.44
C ILE A 57 -13.20 9.11 -6.06
N THR A 58 -14.31 8.43 -5.82
CA THR A 58 -14.96 8.43 -4.50
C THR A 58 -14.47 7.24 -3.69
N VAL A 59 -13.89 7.53 -2.52
CA VAL A 59 -13.54 6.49 -1.53
C VAL A 59 -14.75 6.25 -0.63
N PRO A 60 -15.14 4.99 -0.37
CA PRO A 60 -16.22 4.69 0.56
C PRO A 60 -15.93 5.21 1.97
N PRO A 61 -16.93 5.75 2.70
CA PRO A 61 -16.73 6.29 4.05
C PRO A 61 -16.08 5.31 5.04
N GLY A 62 -16.41 4.02 4.94
CA GLY A 62 -15.80 2.98 5.78
C GLY A 62 -14.29 2.89 5.61
N SER A 63 -13.79 2.95 4.36
CA SER A 63 -12.36 2.93 4.08
C SER A 63 -11.65 4.17 4.62
N ALA A 64 -12.26 5.35 4.48
CA ALA A 64 -11.71 6.59 5.02
C ALA A 64 -11.67 6.56 6.56
N ALA A 65 -12.72 6.04 7.20
CA ALA A 65 -12.79 5.91 8.65
C ALA A 65 -11.74 4.95 9.22
N LEU A 66 -11.43 3.85 8.51
CA LEU A 66 -10.36 2.93 8.90
C LEU A 66 -9.00 3.64 8.93
N LEU A 67 -8.66 4.38 7.86
CA LEU A 67 -7.40 5.12 7.79
C LEU A 67 -7.32 6.23 8.85
N ASN A 68 -8.43 6.93 9.10
CA ASN A 68 -8.50 7.96 10.14
C ASN A 68 -8.29 7.39 11.56
N GLY A 69 -8.53 6.09 11.77
CA GLY A 69 -8.25 5.41 13.03
C GLY A 69 -6.79 4.97 13.20
N MET A 70 -5.96 5.07 12.16
CA MET A 70 -4.57 4.57 12.13
C MET A 70 -3.52 5.69 12.26
N SER A 71 -3.90 6.86 12.79
CA SER A 71 -3.00 8.02 12.90
C SER A 71 -1.73 7.76 13.71
N GLU A 72 -1.74 6.76 14.59
CA GLU A 72 -0.57 6.31 15.35
C GLU A 72 0.61 5.80 14.47
N TYR A 73 0.36 5.51 13.20
CA TYR A 73 1.35 5.01 12.25
C TYR A 73 1.82 6.04 11.20
N GLY A 74 1.34 7.28 11.23
CA GLY A 74 1.54 8.22 10.12
C GLY A 74 1.58 9.69 10.52
N ASP A 75 2.60 10.09 11.27
CA ASP A 75 3.12 11.45 11.40
C ASP A 75 4.56 11.53 10.83
#